data_AF-A0A1W1UF20-F1
#
_entry.id   AF-A0A1W1UF20-F1
#
_cell.length_a   1.000
_cell.length_b   1.000
_cell.length_c   1.000
_cell.angle_alpha   90.00
_cell.angle_beta   90.00
_cell.angle_gamma   90.00
#
_symmetry.space_group_name_H-M   'P 1'
#
loop_
_entity.id
_entity.type
_entity.pdbx_description
1 polymer ?
#
loop_
_entity_poly.entity_id
_entity_poly.type
_entity_poly.pdbx_seq_one_letter_code
_entity_poly.pdbx_strand_id
1 'polypeptide(L)'
;MPKTGRVKPQKNESYMAKDDTISAVVGRLFLALAGVVLVVYGIAKVGYAILKADLPAFLETMVETAKNQEEVLTKLGGYKAYEYTFNKHDLAKDTLPYEVIVKGDTAYLLIRGYATKKKDDWVPVIKDSTFHSYE
;
A
#
# COMPACT_ATOMS: atom_id res chain seq x y z
N MET A 1 73.66 16.75 46.67
CA MET A 1 72.29 16.26 46.93
C MET A 1 71.36 16.82 45.86
N PRO A 2 70.75 16.00 44.98
CA PRO A 2 69.80 16.50 43.99
C PRO A 2 68.39 16.57 44.58
N LYS A 3 67.64 17.65 44.27
CA LYS A 3 66.22 17.78 44.63
C LYS A 3 65.37 17.09 43.56
N THR A 4 64.61 16.09 43.97
CA THR A 4 63.61 15.39 43.17
C THR A 4 62.40 16.30 42.93
N GLY A 5 62.18 16.71 41.68
CA GLY A 5 60.95 17.39 41.26
C GLY A 5 59.80 16.38 41.11
N ARG A 6 58.69 16.61 41.81
CA ARG A 6 57.44 15.85 41.59
C ARG A 6 56.75 16.37 40.34
N VAL A 7 56.63 15.53 39.32
CA VAL A 7 55.75 15.76 38.16
C VAL A 7 54.31 15.51 38.61
N LYS A 8 53.42 16.50 38.49
CA LYS A 8 51.97 16.29 38.71
C LYS A 8 51.39 15.52 37.51
N PRO A 9 50.48 14.56 37.72
CA PRO A 9 49.82 13.89 36.62
C PRO A 9 48.88 14.88 35.90
N GLN A 10 49.09 15.03 34.59
CA GLN A 10 48.21 15.78 33.71
C GLN A 10 46.90 14.99 33.59
N LYS A 11 45.80 15.60 34.04
CA LYS A 11 44.47 14.99 34.08
C LYS A 11 43.97 14.87 32.64
N ASN A 12 43.77 13.63 32.17
CA ASN A 12 43.27 13.32 30.82
C ASN A 12 41.78 13.68 30.71
N GLU A 13 41.47 14.96 30.53
CA GLU A 13 40.09 15.46 30.36
C GLU A 13 39.59 15.32 28.90
N SER A 14 40.42 14.81 27.98
CA SER A 14 40.10 14.73 26.54
C SER A 14 39.18 13.56 26.14
N TYR A 15 38.85 12.65 27.05
CA TYR A 15 38.07 11.45 26.70
C TYR A 15 36.55 11.59 26.90
N MET A 16 36.06 12.60 27.63
CA MET A 16 34.62 12.72 27.90
C MET A 16 33.83 13.55 26.87
N ALA A 17 34.47 14.42 26.08
CA ALA A 17 33.75 15.31 25.15
C ALA A 17 33.32 14.64 23.82
N LYS A 18 33.93 13.51 23.45
CA LYS A 18 33.65 12.83 22.15
C LYS A 18 32.36 12.02 22.18
N ASP A 19 32.03 11.41 23.31
CA ASP A 19 30.88 10.50 23.42
C ASP A 19 29.53 11.23 23.32
N ASP A 20 29.43 12.42 23.93
CA ASP A 20 28.23 13.26 23.83
C ASP A 20 28.00 13.77 22.40
N THR A 21 29.08 14.05 21.68
CA THR A 21 29.01 14.56 20.31
C THR A 21 28.55 13.47 19.34
N ILE A 22 29.07 12.25 19.49
CA ILE A 22 28.67 11.10 18.65
C ILE A 22 27.23 10.69 18.94
N SER A 23 26.84 10.60 20.23
CA SER A 23 25.47 10.29 20.64
C SER A 23 24.46 11.31 20.09
N ALA A 24 24.80 12.60 20.14
CA ALA A 24 23.96 13.66 19.58
C ALA A 24 23.83 13.60 18.04
N VAL A 25 24.91 13.29 17.33
CA VAL A 25 24.89 13.13 15.86
C VAL A 25 24.06 11.91 15.46
N VAL A 26 24.22 10.78 16.15
CA VAL A 26 23.42 9.57 15.93
C VAL A 26 21.95 9.82 16.24
N GLY A 27 21.62 10.47 17.35
CA GLY A 27 20.25 10.81 17.71
C GLY A 27 19.56 11.73 16.69
N ARG A 28 20.28 12.72 16.15
CA ARG A 28 19.78 13.59 15.06
C ARG A 28 19.55 12.82 13.76
N LEU A 29 20.43 11.88 13.43
CA LEU A 29 20.27 11.02 12.25
C LEU A 29 19.04 10.11 12.39
N PHE A 30 18.84 9.50 13.55
CA PHE A 30 17.65 8.70 13.84
C PHE A 30 16.36 9.53 13.76
N LEU A 31 16.33 10.74 14.31
CA LEU A 31 15.18 11.64 14.20
C LEU A 31 14.89 12.05 12.75
N ALA A 32 15.94 12.35 11.97
CA ALA A 32 15.79 12.66 10.55
C ALA A 32 15.21 11.47 9.76
N LEU A 33 15.73 10.25 9.99
CA LEU A 33 15.23 9.04 9.35
C LEU A 33 13.78 8.73 9.75
N ALA A 34 13.44 8.85 11.03
CA ALA A 34 12.07 8.68 11.51
C ALA A 34 11.12 9.71 10.87
N GLY A 35 11.56 10.97 10.74
CA GLY A 35 10.81 12.00 10.04
C GLY A 35 10.54 11.65 8.57
N VAL A 36 11.55 11.15 7.84
CA VAL A 36 11.39 10.72 6.45
C VAL A 36 10.40 9.56 6.35
N VAL A 37 10.49 8.56 7.22
CA VAL A 37 9.55 7.41 7.25
C VAL A 37 8.11 7.89 7.46
N LEU A 38 7.87 8.82 8.37
CA LEU A 38 6.55 9.39 8.61
C LEU A 38 6.00 10.17 7.42
N VAL A 39 6.85 10.94 6.74
CA VAL A 39 6.46 11.66 5.52
C VAL A 39 6.09 10.69 4.40
N VAL A 40 6.90 9.66 4.15
CA VAL A 40 6.61 8.62 3.14
C VAL A 40 5.31 7.90 3.46
N TYR A 41 5.10 7.52 4.73
CA TYR A 41 3.87 6.89 5.18
C TYR A 41 2.65 7.80 4.97
N GLY A 42 2.77 9.08 5.29
CA GLY A 42 1.73 10.08 5.08
C GLY A 42 1.33 10.21 3.60
N ILE A 43 2.32 10.34 2.71
CA ILE A 43 2.09 10.43 1.26
C ILE A 43 1.41 9.15 0.74
N ALA A 44 1.87 7.97 1.17
CA ALA A 44 1.28 6.69 0.77
C ALA A 44 -0.19 6.56 1.20
N LYS A 45 -0.52 6.98 2.42
CA LYS A 45 -1.90 7.00 2.94
C LYS A 45 -2.80 7.94 2.14
N VAL A 46 -2.34 9.15 1.84
CA VAL A 46 -3.11 10.14 1.05
C VAL A 46 -3.32 9.64 -0.38
N GLY A 47 -2.27 9.11 -1.02
CA GLY A 47 -2.38 8.52 -2.36
C GLY A 47 -3.38 7.36 -2.39
N TYR A 48 -3.34 6.47 -1.40
CA TYR A 48 -4.29 5.37 -1.28
C TYR A 48 -5.74 5.85 -1.09
N ALA A 49 -5.95 6.91 -0.29
CA ALA A 49 -7.28 7.48 -0.08
C ALA A 49 -7.86 8.11 -1.36
N ILE A 50 -7.04 8.84 -2.13
CA ILE A 50 -7.45 9.43 -3.42
C ILE A 50 -7.79 8.33 -4.43
N LEU A 51 -6.99 7.25 -4.48
CA LEU A 51 -7.26 6.11 -5.36
C LEU A 51 -8.57 5.39 -5.01
N LYS A 52 -8.90 5.29 -3.71
CA LYS A 52 -10.17 4.71 -3.26
C LYS A 52 -11.39 5.61 -3.48
N ALA A 53 -11.25 6.93 -3.34
CA ALA A 53 -12.37 7.86 -3.48
C ALA A 53 -12.97 7.86 -4.89
N ASP A 54 -12.16 7.60 -5.91
CA ASP A 54 -12.58 7.53 -7.31
C ASP A 54 -13.22 6.18 -7.68
N LEU A 55 -13.25 5.19 -6.77
CA LEU A 55 -13.76 3.86 -7.11
C LEU A 55 -15.26 3.74 -6.85
N PRO A 56 -16.04 3.30 -7.86
CA PRO A 56 -17.39 2.87 -7.61
C PRO A 56 -17.44 1.68 -6.65
N ALA A 57 -18.24 1.80 -5.57
CA ALA A 57 -18.35 0.77 -4.52
C ALA A 57 -18.76 -0.62 -5.06
N PHE A 58 -19.51 -0.67 -6.17
CA PHE A 58 -19.93 -1.95 -6.77
C PHE A 58 -18.77 -2.86 -7.17
N LEU A 59 -17.60 -2.29 -7.49
CA LEU A 59 -16.42 -3.08 -7.87
C LEU A 59 -15.93 -3.92 -6.68
N GLU A 60 -15.88 -3.33 -5.48
CA GLU A 60 -15.50 -4.05 -4.26
C GLU A 60 -16.53 -5.14 -3.94
N THR A 61 -17.84 -4.83 -4.03
CA THR A 61 -18.91 -5.80 -3.75
C THR A 61 -18.87 -7.02 -4.69
N MET A 62 -18.58 -6.83 -5.98
CA MET A 62 -18.43 -7.95 -6.91
C MET A 62 -17.27 -8.86 -6.54
N VAL A 63 -16.12 -8.28 -6.16
CA VAL A 63 -14.94 -9.04 -5.74
C VAL A 63 -15.24 -9.78 -4.44
N GLU A 64 -15.91 -9.16 -3.47
CA GLU A 64 -16.32 -9.82 -2.24
C GLU A 64 -17.30 -10.97 -2.51
N THR A 65 -18.23 -10.79 -3.43
CA THR A 65 -19.15 -11.86 -3.84
C THR A 65 -18.38 -13.04 -4.44
N ALA A 66 -17.43 -12.78 -5.33
CA ALA A 66 -16.58 -13.82 -5.92
C ALA A 66 -15.72 -14.53 -4.86
N LYS A 67 -15.21 -13.80 -3.85
CA LYS A 67 -14.43 -14.36 -2.74
C LYS A 67 -15.25 -15.23 -1.78
N ASN A 68 -16.56 -15.02 -1.70
CA ASN A 68 -17.44 -15.79 -0.81
C ASN A 68 -18.08 -17.00 -1.50
N GLN A 69 -17.90 -17.15 -2.82
CA GLN A 69 -18.41 -18.29 -3.57
C GLN A 69 -17.38 -19.43 -3.60
N GLU A 70 -17.69 -20.53 -2.91
CA GLU A 70 -16.81 -21.71 -2.83
C GLU A 70 -16.47 -22.29 -4.20
N GLU A 71 -17.45 -22.32 -5.12
CA GLU A 71 -17.22 -22.80 -6.49
C GLU A 71 -16.17 -21.95 -7.23
N VAL A 72 -16.22 -20.63 -7.06
CA VAL A 72 -15.27 -19.70 -7.66
C VAL A 72 -13.89 -19.89 -7.05
N LEU A 73 -13.80 -19.95 -5.72
CA LEU A 73 -12.53 -20.18 -5.03
C LEU A 73 -11.88 -21.50 -5.44
N THR A 74 -12.68 -22.56 -5.58
CA THR A 74 -12.20 -23.89 -5.99
C THR A 74 -11.61 -23.85 -7.40
N LYS A 75 -12.28 -23.19 -8.35
CA LYS A 75 -11.77 -23.03 -9.72
C LYS A 75 -10.53 -22.15 -9.81
N LEU A 76 -10.44 -21.14 -8.94
CA LEU A 76 -9.29 -20.23 -8.87
C LEU A 76 -8.08 -20.83 -8.15
N GLY A 77 -8.27 -21.90 -7.35
CA GLY A 77 -7.23 -22.42 -6.46
C GLY A 77 -7.01 -21.56 -5.21
N GLY A 78 -8.01 -20.77 -4.82
CA GLY A 78 -7.92 -19.75 -3.77
C GLY A 78 -7.84 -18.33 -4.33
N TYR A 79 -8.15 -17.33 -3.50
CA TYR A 79 -8.08 -15.92 -3.89
C TYR A 79 -6.70 -15.33 -3.54
N LYS A 80 -6.09 -14.62 -4.50
CA LYS A 80 -4.85 -13.85 -4.29
C LYS A 80 -5.05 -12.35 -4.40
N ALA A 81 -5.64 -11.92 -5.51
CA ALA A 81 -5.71 -10.50 -5.88
C ALA A 81 -6.90 -10.25 -6.81
N TYR A 82 -7.18 -8.97 -7.04
CA TYR A 82 -8.07 -8.56 -8.11
C TYR A 82 -7.54 -7.29 -8.79
N GLU A 83 -7.92 -7.12 -10.04
CA GLU A 83 -7.70 -5.93 -10.83
C GLU A 83 -9.03 -5.47 -11.41
N TYR A 84 -9.16 -4.17 -11.67
CA TYR A 84 -10.31 -3.63 -12.35
C TYR A 84 -9.83 -2.58 -13.36
N THR A 85 -10.56 -2.50 -14.46
CA THR A 85 -10.33 -1.51 -15.51
C THR A 85 -11.66 -0.87 -15.85
N PHE A 86 -11.71 0.45 -15.81
CA PHE A 86 -12.82 1.25 -16.31
C PHE A 86 -12.30 2.59 -16.82
N ASN A 87 -13.04 3.21 -17.72
CA ASN A 87 -12.69 4.54 -18.21
C ASN A 87 -13.23 5.61 -17.26
N LYS A 88 -12.34 6.38 -16.63
CA LYS A 88 -12.74 7.48 -15.73
C LYS A 88 -13.62 8.54 -16.41
N HIS A 89 -13.46 8.75 -17.72
CA HIS A 89 -14.30 9.69 -18.46
C HIS A 89 -15.76 9.23 -18.57
N ASP A 90 -16.03 7.94 -18.41
CA ASP A 90 -17.38 7.39 -18.45
C ASP A 90 -18.11 7.51 -17.09
N LEU A 91 -17.41 7.93 -16.01
CA LEU A 91 -18.05 8.24 -14.72
C LEU A 91 -19.02 9.42 -14.80
N ALA A 92 -18.84 10.30 -15.79
CA ALA A 92 -19.75 11.41 -16.07
C ALA A 92 -21.01 11.00 -16.86
N LYS A 93 -21.03 9.77 -17.39
CA LYS A 93 -22.15 9.22 -18.17
C LYS A 93 -23.04 8.37 -17.26
N ASP A 94 -24.21 8.01 -17.77
CA ASP A 94 -25.14 7.11 -17.07
C ASP A 94 -24.73 5.63 -17.15
N THR A 95 -23.73 5.30 -17.98
CA THR A 95 -23.25 3.94 -18.20
C THR A 95 -21.73 3.88 -18.12
N LEU A 96 -21.22 2.98 -17.29
CA LEU A 96 -19.81 2.76 -17.06
C LEU A 96 -19.44 1.31 -17.45
N PRO A 97 -18.82 1.09 -18.63
CA PRO A 97 -18.23 -0.20 -18.96
C PRO A 97 -17.10 -0.52 -17.97
N TYR A 98 -17.05 -1.77 -17.52
CA TYR A 98 -16.01 -2.24 -16.60
C TYR A 98 -15.51 -3.63 -16.96
N GLU A 99 -14.29 -3.90 -16.54
CA GLU A 99 -13.66 -5.22 -16.52
C GLU A 99 -13.09 -5.46 -15.12
N VAL A 100 -13.34 -6.63 -14.55
CA VAL A 100 -12.78 -7.06 -13.27
C VAL A 100 -12.12 -8.41 -13.46
N ILE A 101 -10.87 -8.53 -13.02
CA ILE A 101 -10.08 -9.76 -13.07
C ILE A 101 -9.84 -10.21 -11.63
N VAL A 102 -10.40 -11.35 -11.24
CA VAL A 102 -10.13 -11.96 -9.94
C VAL A 102 -9.09 -13.05 -10.12
N LYS A 103 -7.92 -12.89 -9.49
CA LYS A 103 -6.75 -13.76 -9.66
C LYS A 103 -6.66 -14.76 -8.51
N GLY A 104 -6.50 -16.02 -8.85
CA GLY A 104 -6.15 -17.09 -7.92
C GLY A 104 -4.79 -17.70 -8.20
N ASP A 105 -4.59 -18.90 -7.67
CA ASP A 105 -3.34 -19.67 -7.76
C ASP A 105 -3.24 -20.42 -9.09
N THR A 106 -4.35 -20.97 -9.57
CA THR A 106 -4.40 -21.85 -10.77
C THR A 106 -5.08 -21.20 -11.97
N ALA A 107 -5.93 -20.22 -11.72
CA ALA A 107 -6.71 -19.54 -12.76
C ALA A 107 -7.02 -18.09 -12.37
N TYR A 108 -7.54 -17.34 -13.33
CA TYR A 108 -8.19 -16.06 -13.11
C TYR A 108 -9.61 -16.05 -13.68
N LEU A 109 -10.50 -15.31 -13.04
CA LEU A 109 -11.87 -15.07 -13.46
C LEU A 109 -11.96 -13.67 -14.06
N LEU A 110 -12.32 -13.59 -15.32
CA LEU A 110 -12.54 -12.35 -16.06
C LEU A 110 -14.03 -12.04 -16.10
N ILE A 111 -14.44 -10.94 -15.49
CA ILE A 111 -15.83 -10.46 -15.42
C ILE A 111 -15.92 -9.17 -16.23
N ARG A 112 -16.79 -9.13 -17.22
CA ARG A 112 -17.03 -7.97 -18.07
C ARG A 112 -18.48 -7.54 -18.01
N GLY A 113 -18.71 -6.23 -17.97
CA GLY A 113 -20.05 -5.71 -17.85
C GLY A 113 -20.13 -4.20 -18.02
N TYR A 114 -21.27 -3.66 -17.62
CA TYR A 114 -21.49 -2.23 -17.53
C TYR A 114 -22.27 -1.94 -16.25
N ALA A 115 -21.97 -0.83 -15.60
CA ALA A 115 -22.76 -0.32 -14.49
C ALA A 115 -23.63 0.84 -14.98
N THR A 116 -24.88 0.88 -14.54
CA THR A 116 -25.79 1.99 -14.83
C THR A 116 -25.99 2.84 -13.59
N LYS A 117 -25.96 4.16 -13.75
CA LYS A 117 -26.16 5.10 -12.65
C LYS A 117 -27.66 5.18 -12.31
N LYS A 118 -28.02 4.83 -11.07
CA LYS A 118 -29.37 5.00 -10.53
C LYS A 118 -29.29 5.93 -9.32
N LYS A 119 -29.67 7.20 -9.54
CA LYS A 119 -29.50 8.29 -8.56
C LYS A 119 -28.01 8.46 -8.22
N ASP A 120 -27.60 8.15 -7.00
CA ASP A 120 -26.22 8.26 -6.52
C ASP A 120 -25.46 6.92 -6.53
N ASP A 121 -26.13 5.81 -6.86
CA ASP A 121 -25.54 4.48 -6.86
C ASP A 121 -25.29 3.93 -8.26
N TRP A 122 -24.28 3.08 -8.39
CA TRP A 122 -23.96 2.34 -9.59
C TRP A 122 -24.50 0.91 -9.48
N VAL A 123 -25.32 0.50 -10.45
CA VAL A 123 -25.88 -0.85 -10.50
C VAL A 123 -25.16 -1.66 -11.59
N PRO A 124 -24.32 -2.65 -11.23
CA PRO A 124 -23.60 -3.46 -12.19
C PRO A 124 -24.53 -4.46 -12.89
N VAL A 125 -24.31 -4.62 -14.20
CA VAL A 125 -24.88 -5.69 -15.02
C VAL A 125 -23.72 -6.47 -15.61
N ILE A 126 -23.62 -7.75 -15.24
CA ILE A 126 -22.60 -8.66 -15.77
C ILE A 126 -23.05 -9.10 -17.16
N LYS A 127 -22.18 -8.88 -18.15
CA LYS A 127 -22.42 -9.32 -19.53
C LYS A 127 -21.76 -10.67 -19.80
N ASP A 128 -20.56 -10.86 -19.27
CA ASP A 128 -19.76 -12.07 -19.47
C ASP A 128 -18.91 -12.37 -18.23
N SER A 129 -18.66 -13.65 -17.99
CA SER A 129 -17.85 -14.15 -16.89
C SER A 129 -17.16 -15.43 -17.32
N THR A 130 -15.84 -15.37 -17.48
CA THR A 130 -15.04 -16.45 -18.06
C THR A 130 -13.83 -16.79 -17.19
N PHE A 131 -13.60 -18.09 -16.95
CA PHE A 131 -12.41 -18.58 -16.29
C PHE A 131 -11.29 -18.85 -17.29
N HIS A 132 -10.08 -18.48 -16.92
CA HIS A 132 -8.86 -18.71 -17.69
C HIS A 132 -7.81 -19.34 -16.79
N SER A 133 -7.27 -20.49 -17.18
CA SER A 133 -6.10 -21.07 -16.51
C SER A 133 -4.86 -20.25 -16.84
N TYR A 134 -3.90 -20.19 -15.91
CA TYR A 134 -2.55 -19.75 -16.27
C TYR A 134 -1.91 -20.82 -17.16
N GLU A 135 -1.28 -20.41 -18.26
CA GLU A 135 -0.50 -21.28 -19.15
C GLU A 135 0.79 -21.80 -18.47
#